data_AF-A0A920VBB1-F1
#
_entry.id   AF-A0A920VBB1-F1
#
_cell.length_a   1.000
_cell.length_b   1.000
_cell.length_c   1.000
_cell.angle_alpha   90.00
_cell.angle_beta   90.00
_cell.angle_gamma   90.00
#
_symmetry.space_group_name_H-M   'P 1'
#
loop_
_entity.id
_entity.type
_entity.pdbx_description
1 polymer ?
#
loop_
_entity_poly.entity_id
_entity_poly.type
_entity_poly.pdbx_seq_one_letter_code
_entity_poly.pdbx_strand_id
1 'polypeptide(L)'
;MGVNAVDYSGYPDCRIEFIQEFEKLANLATRAGIEGSRFTVHAPLIEWSKADIITKGLELGVEYENTVSCYQPNGDGYACGRCDSCRIRKEGFQVAGFVDPARYY
;
A
#
# COMPACT_ATOMS: atom_id res chain seq x y z
N MET A 1 -8.36 -3.22 0.68
CA MET A 1 -7.61 -1.96 0.86
C MET A 1 -6.13 -2.27 0.97
N GLY A 2 -5.28 -1.46 0.31
CA GLY A 2 -3.82 -1.61 0.36
C GLY A 2 -3.15 -0.79 1.47
N VAL A 3 -3.85 -0.58 2.59
CA VAL A 3 -3.29 0.15 3.74
C VAL A 3 -2.14 -0.64 4.35
N ASN A 4 -1.15 0.08 4.86
CA ASN A 4 0.04 -0.48 5.48
C ASN A 4 0.33 0.32 6.76
N ALA A 5 0.58 -0.39 7.87
CA ALA A 5 0.84 0.23 9.17
C ALA A 5 2.33 0.31 9.52
N VAL A 6 3.19 -0.41 8.78
CA VAL A 6 4.62 -0.58 9.06
C VAL A 6 5.46 0.52 8.42
N ASP A 7 5.12 0.91 7.18
CA ASP A 7 5.69 2.03 6.45
C ASP A 7 5.16 3.33 7.06
N TYR A 8 5.76 3.68 8.19
CA TYR A 8 5.32 4.70 9.15
C TYR A 8 4.81 5.99 8.50
N SER A 9 3.51 6.20 8.60
CA SER A 9 2.86 7.49 8.32
C SER A 9 2.34 8.15 9.61
N GLY A 10 2.19 7.39 10.71
CA GLY A 10 1.61 7.86 11.97
C GLY A 10 0.10 8.09 11.91
N TYR A 11 -0.56 7.71 10.80
CA TYR A 11 -1.98 7.91 10.59
C TYR A 11 -2.80 6.88 11.38
N PRO A 12 -3.69 7.32 12.30
CA PRO A 12 -4.42 6.44 13.20
C PRO A 12 -5.43 5.54 12.47
N ASP A 13 -5.79 5.89 11.23
CA ASP A 13 -6.72 5.20 10.33
C ASP A 13 -6.07 4.09 9.48
N CYS A 14 -4.76 3.89 9.57
CA CYS A 14 -4.07 2.78 8.89
C CYS A 14 -3.87 1.55 9.79
N ARG A 15 -4.41 1.56 11.02
CA ARG A 15 -4.23 0.50 12.01
C ARG A 15 -5.28 -0.60 11.91
N ILE A 16 -4.94 -1.79 12.38
CA ILE A 16 -5.84 -2.95 12.36
C ILE A 16 -7.12 -2.69 13.16
N GLU A 17 -7.04 -1.96 14.27
CA GLU A 17 -8.19 -1.60 15.10
C GLU A 17 -9.14 -0.69 14.33
N PHE A 18 -8.62 0.28 13.56
CA PHE A 18 -9.48 1.12 12.72
C PHE A 18 -10.21 0.30 11.67
N ILE A 19 -9.50 -0.61 10.97
CA ILE A 19 -10.11 -1.46 9.94
C ILE A 19 -11.20 -2.36 10.53
N GLN A 20 -10.97 -2.93 11.72
CA GLN A 20 -11.94 -3.76 12.42
C GLN A 20 -13.19 -2.96 12.84
N GLU A 21 -13.01 -1.78 13.43
CA GLU A 21 -14.13 -0.92 13.84
C GLU A 21 -14.88 -0.37 12.63
N PHE A 22 -14.18 -0.05 11.53
CA PHE A 22 -14.81 0.37 10.30
C PHE A 22 -15.65 -0.74 9.65
N GLU A 23 -15.19 -1.99 9.66
CA GLU A 23 -15.99 -3.13 9.20
C GLU A 23 -17.27 -3.29 10.04
N LYS A 24 -17.18 -3.17 11.36
CA LYS A 24 -18.36 -3.22 12.25
C LYS A 24 -19.34 -2.10 11.91
N LEU A 25 -18.83 -0.87 11.75
CA LEU A 25 -19.64 0.29 11.38
C LEU A 25 -20.32 0.09 10.02
N ALA A 26 -19.60 -0.42 9.01
CA ALA A 26 -20.17 -0.67 7.68
C ALA A 26 -21.31 -1.70 7.74
N ASN A 27 -21.18 -2.75 8.56
CA ASN A 27 -22.24 -3.73 8.75
C ASN A 27 -23.44 -3.19 9.56
N LEU A 28 -23.22 -2.24 10.48
CA LEU A 28 -24.28 -1.62 11.28
C LEU A 28 -25.04 -0.52 10.52
N ALA A 29 -24.32 0.31 9.76
CA ALA A 29 -24.82 1.57 9.23
C ALA A 29 -25.30 1.48 7.76
N THR A 30 -25.34 0.29 7.17
CA THR A 30 -25.79 0.10 5.79
C THR A 30 -27.03 -0.79 5.72
N ARG A 31 -27.92 -0.49 4.76
CA ARG A 31 -29.10 -1.30 4.48
C ARG A 31 -28.74 -2.76 4.18
N ALA A 32 -27.73 -2.97 3.34
CA ALA A 32 -27.23 -4.30 3.00
C ALA A 32 -26.76 -5.07 4.25
N GLY A 33 -26.06 -4.39 5.18
CA GLY A 33 -25.64 -4.94 6.46
C GLY A 33 -26.81 -5.43 7.32
N ILE A 34 -27.81 -4.57 7.53
CA ILE A 34 -28.98 -4.90 8.37
C ILE A 34 -29.96 -5.90 7.70
N GLU A 35 -29.94 -6.01 6.37
CA GLU A 35 -30.74 -6.98 5.61
C GLU A 35 -30.04 -8.35 5.44
N GLY A 36 -28.87 -8.55 6.07
CA GLY A 36 -28.21 -9.86 6.19
C GLY A 36 -27.02 -10.09 5.26
N SER A 37 -26.61 -9.10 4.45
CA SER A 37 -25.32 -9.14 3.76
C SER A 37 -24.20 -8.76 4.73
N ARG A 38 -23.00 -9.33 4.57
CA ARG A 38 -21.84 -8.98 5.40
C ARG A 38 -20.72 -8.38 4.56
N PHE A 39 -20.30 -7.17 4.92
CA PHE A 39 -19.07 -6.57 4.44
C PHE A 39 -17.87 -7.16 5.17
N THR A 40 -16.83 -7.49 4.41
CA THR A 40 -15.51 -7.86 4.94
C THR A 40 -14.47 -6.90 4.36
N VAL A 41 -13.68 -6.25 5.21
CA VAL A 41 -12.63 -5.33 4.80
C VAL A 41 -11.30 -6.07 4.75
N HIS A 42 -10.87 -6.44 3.55
CA HIS A 42 -9.56 -7.07 3.36
C HIS A 42 -8.45 -6.02 3.38
N ALA A 43 -7.53 -6.12 4.34
CA ALA A 43 -6.31 -5.30 4.40
C ALA A 43 -5.05 -6.18 4.44
N PRO A 44 -4.77 -6.93 3.35
CA PRO A 44 -3.76 -8.00 3.37
C PRO A 44 -2.32 -7.49 3.56
N LEU A 45 -2.06 -6.20 3.29
CA LEU A 45 -0.73 -5.61 3.36
C LEU A 45 -0.46 -4.91 4.69
N ILE A 46 -1.40 -4.93 5.64
CA ILE A 46 -1.39 -4.03 6.81
C ILE A 46 -0.17 -4.23 7.72
N GLU A 47 0.34 -5.45 7.82
CA GLU A 47 1.50 -5.82 8.64
C GLU A 47 2.76 -6.13 7.82
N TRP A 48 2.70 -5.99 6.50
CA TRP A 48 3.81 -6.37 5.63
C TRP A 48 4.86 -5.27 5.57
N SER A 49 6.14 -5.63 5.45
CA SER A 49 7.16 -4.65 5.09
C SER A 49 7.05 -4.27 3.61
N LYS A 50 7.63 -3.13 3.22
CA LYS A 50 7.71 -2.77 1.80
C LYS A 50 8.39 -3.85 0.95
N ALA A 51 9.41 -4.52 1.50
CA ALA A 51 10.11 -5.60 0.81
C ALA A 51 9.22 -6.83 0.60
N ASP A 52 8.39 -7.19 1.58
CA ASP A 52 7.42 -8.30 1.44
C ASP A 52 6.38 -7.97 0.36
N ILE A 53 5.89 -6.73 0.34
CA ILE A 53 4.95 -6.25 -0.69
C ILE A 53 5.59 -6.33 -2.07
N ILE A 54 6.83 -5.88 -2.21
CA ILE A 54 7.57 -5.92 -3.49
C ILE A 54 7.79 -7.36 -3.95
N THR A 55 8.30 -8.21 -3.06
CA THR A 55 8.53 -9.63 -3.34
C THR A 55 7.24 -10.30 -3.80
N LYS A 56 6.12 -10.04 -3.09
CA LYS A 56 4.84 -10.63 -3.46
C LYS A 56 4.32 -10.11 -4.80
N GLY A 57 4.47 -8.82 -5.07
CA GLY A 57 4.07 -8.26 -6.36
C GLY A 57 4.84 -8.88 -7.51
N LEU A 58 6.16 -9.09 -7.34
CA LEU A 58 7.00 -9.75 -8.34
C LEU A 58 6.57 -11.20 -8.58
N GLU A 59 6.28 -11.98 -7.52
CA GLU A 59 5.73 -13.34 -7.64
C GLU A 59 4.42 -13.39 -8.42
N LEU A 60 3.58 -12.37 -8.27
CA LEU A 60 2.29 -12.25 -8.95
C LEU A 60 2.41 -11.65 -10.37
N GLY A 61 3.61 -11.31 -10.82
CA GLY A 61 3.86 -10.76 -12.15
C GLY A 61 3.50 -9.27 -12.28
N VAL A 62 3.56 -8.50 -11.19
CA VAL A 62 3.33 -7.05 -11.24
C VAL A 62 4.47 -6.35 -11.98
N GLU A 63 4.11 -5.61 -13.03
CA GLU A 63 5.02 -4.76 -13.79
C GLU A 63 5.26 -3.44 -13.04
N TYR A 64 6.25 -3.43 -12.15
CA TYR A 64 6.55 -2.27 -11.29
C TYR A 64 6.97 -1.01 -12.03
N GLU A 65 7.36 -1.10 -13.30
CA GLU A 65 7.63 0.05 -14.18
C GLU A 65 6.37 0.88 -14.48
N ASN A 66 5.20 0.23 -14.45
CA ASN A 66 3.89 0.85 -14.69
C ASN A 66 3.29 1.44 -13.40
N THR A 67 4.04 1.49 -12.31
CA THR A 67 3.56 1.98 -11.00
C THR A 67 4.21 3.29 -10.61
N VAL A 68 3.42 4.18 -9.99
CA VAL A 68 3.91 5.45 -9.47
C VAL A 68 3.82 5.44 -7.94
N SER A 69 4.95 5.64 -7.28
CA SER A 69 5.00 5.88 -5.82
C SER A 69 5.40 7.32 -5.50
N CYS A 70 6.15 7.97 -6.40
CA CYS A 70 6.70 9.31 -6.17
C CYS A 70 5.60 10.35 -5.93
N TYR A 71 5.80 11.22 -4.92
CA TYR A 71 4.90 12.35 -4.67
C TYR A 71 5.09 13.51 -5.65
N GLN A 72 6.21 13.56 -6.35
CA GLN A 72 6.60 14.66 -7.23
C GLN A 72 7.25 14.11 -8.51
N PRO A 73 6.53 13.34 -9.34
CA PRO A 73 7.06 12.94 -10.63
C PRO A 73 7.25 14.18 -11.53
N ASN A 74 8.24 14.15 -12.43
CA ASN A 74 8.38 15.21 -13.45
C ASN A 74 7.34 15.05 -14.57
N GLY A 75 7.40 15.92 -15.59
CA GLY A 75 6.49 15.89 -16.74
C GLY A 75 6.53 14.59 -17.55
N ASP A 76 7.64 13.85 -17.49
CA ASP A 76 7.82 12.55 -18.15
C ASP A 76 7.43 11.36 -17.25
N GLY A 77 6.94 11.62 -16.03
CA GLY A 77 6.55 10.61 -15.06
C GLY A 77 7.72 10.03 -14.24
N TYR A 78 8.94 10.55 -14.37
CA TYR A 78 10.10 10.04 -13.65
C TYR A 78 10.04 10.44 -12.18
N ALA A 79 10.42 9.53 -11.30
CA ALA A 79 10.40 9.74 -9.85
C ALA A 79 11.52 10.69 -9.40
N CYS A 80 11.24 11.61 -8.48
CA CYS A 80 12.23 12.58 -7.98
C CYS A 80 13.36 11.97 -7.14
N GLY A 81 13.24 10.70 -6.75
CA GLY A 81 14.28 9.96 -6.02
C GLY A 81 14.58 10.43 -4.59
N ARG A 82 13.95 11.53 -4.12
CA ARG A 82 14.27 12.23 -2.87
C ARG A 82 13.12 12.39 -1.87
N CYS A 83 11.86 12.23 -2.31
CA CYS A 83 10.72 12.21 -1.38
C CYS A 83 10.68 10.91 -0.58
N ASP A 84 9.97 10.91 0.55
CA ASP A 84 9.95 9.75 1.46
C ASP A 84 9.42 8.49 0.79
N SER A 85 8.38 8.59 -0.03
CA SER A 85 7.88 7.45 -0.82
C SER A 85 8.93 6.87 -1.77
N CYS A 86 9.77 7.71 -2.39
CA CYS A 86 10.88 7.22 -3.21
C CYS A 86 11.95 6.51 -2.39
N ARG A 87 12.26 7.01 -1.17
CA ARG A 87 13.23 6.37 -0.28
C ARG A 87 12.73 5.00 0.17
N ILE A 88 11.50 4.93 0.67
CA ILE A 88 10.84 3.68 1.10
C ILE A 88 10.78 2.67 -0.04
N ARG A 89 10.43 3.11 -1.26
CA ARG A 89 10.42 2.24 -2.44
C ARG A 89 11.81 1.69 -2.74
N LYS A 90 12.82 2.55 -2.86
CA LYS A 90 14.20 2.14 -3.17
C LYS A 90 14.74 1.15 -2.13
N GLU A 91 14.55 1.47 -0.85
CA GLU A 91 14.94 0.59 0.25
C GLU A 91 14.20 -0.74 0.18
N GLY A 92 12.89 -0.73 -0.07
CA GLY A 92 12.10 -1.95 -0.23
C GLY A 92 12.61 -2.85 -1.36
N PHE A 93 12.95 -2.28 -2.52
CA PHE A 93 13.54 -3.05 -3.64
C PHE A 93 14.92 -3.59 -3.28
N GLN A 94 15.76 -2.77 -2.65
CA GLN A 94 17.09 -3.17 -2.19
C GLN A 94 17.02 -4.33 -1.20
N VAL A 95 16.13 -4.26 -0.20
CA VAL A 95 15.92 -5.32 0.80
C VAL A 95 15.34 -6.58 0.17
N ALA A 96 14.43 -6.43 -0.81
CA ALA A 96 13.89 -7.56 -1.56
C ALA A 96 14.93 -8.22 -2.50
N GLY A 97 16.09 -7.59 -2.72
CA GLY A 97 17.14 -8.12 -3.59
C GLY A 97 16.88 -7.90 -5.08
N PHE A 98 16.03 -6.94 -5.45
CA PHE A 98 15.67 -6.61 -6.83
C PHE A 98 16.07 -5.19 -7.19
N VAL A 99 16.30 -4.95 -8.49
CA VAL A 99 16.51 -3.60 -9.01
C VAL A 99 15.15 -2.92 -9.16
N ASP A 100 15.00 -1.72 -8.62
CA ASP A 100 13.79 -0.91 -8.82
C ASP A 100 13.70 -0.45 -10.29
N PRO A 101 12.65 -0.81 -11.04
CA PRO A 101 12.52 -0.43 -12.45
C PRO A 101 12.08 1.03 -12.66
N ALA A 102 11.76 1.77 -11.59
CA ALA A 102 11.37 3.17 -11.71
C ALA A 102 12.50 4.02 -12.33
N ARG A 103 12.14 4.92 -13.25
CA ARG A 103 13.06 5.91 -13.79
C ARG A 103 13.11 7.12 -12.88
N TYR A 104 14.31 7.65 -12.65
CA TYR A 104 14.58 8.75 -11.72
C TYR A 104 15.16 9.96 -12.45
N TYR A 105 14.93 11.17 -11.90
CA TYR A 105 15.52 12.43 -12.38
C TYR A 105 16.14 13.25 -11.24
#